data_AF-A0AAD7PJJ4-F1
#
_entry.id   AF-A0AAD7PJJ4-F1
#
_cell.length_a   1.000
_cell.length_b   1.000
_cell.length_c   1.000
_cell.angle_alpha   90.00
_cell.angle_beta   90.00
_cell.angle_gamma   90.00
#
_symmetry.space_group_name_H-M   'P 1'
#
loop_
_entity.id
_entity.type
_entity.pdbx_description
1 polymer ?
#
loop_
_entity_poly.entity_id
_entity_poly.type
_entity_poly.pdbx_seq_one_letter_code
_entity_poly.pdbx_strand_id
1 'polypeptide(L)'
;MDGEELTAQETALYDRQIRVWGADAQRRLSKAHILVSGMRGTVAEFCKNIVLAGVGSLTLVDDRTVTEEALFSNFLIPPEENLYSGKTLAELCCDSLKDFNPMVHVSVEKGDLSSFDVGFFDKFDVIVVSCCSLAALKLSIFKETINCQLQYPSFEEAVSVPWKALPRKMSKLFFAMRVIEKFEEAEGRNPGAVSISDLPGVLKLKKELCDVHSLCESHIPDTLLRRVVTNTSEFPPVCAVVGGILGQEVIKSISGKRDLLKNFFFFDALDGKGIIEDIASEPNTGR
;
A
#
# COMPACT_ATOMS: atom_id res chain seq x y z
N MET A 1 22.36 22.54 9.87
CA MET A 1 23.43 21.71 10.46
C MET A 1 23.63 20.54 9.52
N ASP A 2 24.58 20.74 8.62
CA ASP A 2 25.36 19.81 7.80
C ASP A 2 24.80 18.39 7.64
N GLY A 3 23.79 18.26 6.77
CA GLY A 3 23.44 16.96 6.23
C GLY A 3 24.55 16.55 5.25
N GLU A 4 25.27 15.47 5.57
CA GLU A 4 26.28 14.85 4.71
C GLU A 4 25.91 14.96 3.22
N GLU A 5 26.86 15.42 2.42
CA GLU A 5 26.69 15.53 0.98
C GLU A 5 26.56 14.14 0.38
N LEU A 6 25.77 14.03 -0.70
CA LEU A 6 25.73 12.82 -1.49
C LEU A 6 27.14 12.54 -2.01
N THR A 7 27.55 11.28 -1.94
CA THR A 7 28.82 10.84 -2.50
C THR A 7 28.83 11.08 -4.02
N ALA A 8 30.02 11.12 -4.62
CA ALA A 8 30.16 11.25 -6.07
C ALA A 8 29.47 10.10 -6.81
N GLN A 9 29.50 8.89 -6.24
CA GLN A 9 28.82 7.72 -6.77
C GLN A 9 27.29 7.87 -6.74
N GLU A 10 26.71 8.31 -5.62
CA GLU A 10 25.26 8.59 -5.53
C GLU A 10 24.85 9.71 -6.47
N THR A 11 25.65 10.76 -6.57
CA THR A 11 25.38 11.90 -7.47
C THR A 11 25.35 11.44 -8.93
N ALA A 12 26.28 10.57 -9.33
CA ALA A 12 26.30 10.00 -10.68
C ALA A 12 25.12 9.05 -10.93
N LEU A 13 24.82 8.16 -9.98
CA LEU A 13 23.73 7.18 -10.10
C LEU A 13 22.35 7.86 -10.17
N TYR A 14 22.13 8.88 -9.35
CA TYR A 14 20.84 9.56 -9.21
C TYR A 14 20.75 10.88 -9.99
N ASP A 15 21.68 11.21 -10.88
CA ASP A 15 21.71 12.50 -11.61
C ASP A 15 20.35 12.87 -12.21
N ARG A 16 19.70 11.94 -12.91
CA ARG A 16 18.38 12.18 -13.53
C ARG A 16 17.29 12.45 -12.49
N GLN A 17 17.32 11.77 -11.35
CA GLN A 17 16.34 11.90 -10.28
C GLN A 17 16.55 13.23 -9.53
N ILE A 18 17.81 13.57 -9.25
CA ILE A 18 18.22 14.85 -8.66
C ILE A 18 17.74 16.03 -9.51
N ARG A 19 17.76 15.94 -10.84
CA ARG A 19 17.20 16.99 -11.72
C ARG A 19 15.69 17.15 -11.58
N VAL A 20 14.97 16.12 -11.13
CA VAL A 20 13.50 16.14 -10.99
C VAL A 20 13.07 16.73 -9.64
N TRP A 21 13.70 16.31 -8.54
CA TRP A 21 13.28 16.71 -7.18
C TRP A 21 14.32 17.50 -6.38
N GLY A 22 15.55 17.62 -6.87
CA GLY A 22 16.65 18.36 -6.25
C GLY A 22 17.51 17.52 -5.31
N ALA A 23 18.75 17.97 -5.10
CA ALA A 23 19.73 17.23 -4.28
C ALA A 23 19.26 17.07 -2.81
N ASP A 24 18.62 18.09 -2.24
CA ASP A 24 18.12 18.01 -0.85
C ASP A 24 17.03 16.95 -0.67
N ALA A 25 16.17 16.77 -1.68
CA ALA A 25 15.16 15.71 -1.68
C ALA A 25 15.83 14.34 -1.74
N GLN A 26 16.85 14.18 -2.58
CA GLN A 26 17.62 12.95 -2.67
C GLN A 26 18.36 12.63 -1.35
N ARG A 27 18.92 13.65 -0.66
CA ARG A 27 19.55 13.48 0.66
C ARG A 27 18.55 13.05 1.75
N ARG A 28 17.28 13.47 1.66
CA ARG A 28 16.24 12.99 2.57
C ARG A 28 15.88 11.54 2.28
N LEU A 29 15.73 11.19 1.00
CA LEU A 29 15.48 9.80 0.59
C LEU A 29 16.60 8.87 1.07
N SER A 30 17.88 9.22 0.85
CA SER A 30 19.01 8.37 1.25
C SER A 30 19.19 8.18 2.75
N LYS A 31 18.44 8.92 3.58
CA LYS A 31 18.41 8.77 5.05
C LYS A 31 17.14 8.09 5.56
N ALA A 32 16.13 7.95 4.70
CA ALA A 32 14.85 7.41 5.11
C ALA A 32 14.90 5.89 5.29
N HIS A 33 14.16 5.42 6.28
CA HIS A 33 13.99 4.01 6.58
C HIS A 33 12.53 3.59 6.45
N ILE A 34 12.26 2.63 5.57
CA ILE A 34 10.89 2.20 5.25
C ILE A 34 10.68 0.76 5.73
N LEU A 35 9.58 0.52 6.44
CA LEU A 35 9.07 -0.82 6.73
C LEU A 35 8.03 -1.22 5.70
N VAL A 36 8.10 -2.45 5.21
CA VAL A 36 7.12 -3.03 4.29
C VAL A 36 6.65 -4.37 4.83
N SER A 37 5.34 -4.53 4.98
CA SER A 37 4.72 -5.80 5.35
C SER A 37 3.83 -6.34 4.23
N GLY A 38 4.03 -7.61 3.89
CA GLY A 38 3.27 -8.32 2.86
C GLY A 38 3.84 -8.15 1.45
N MET A 39 4.73 -9.06 1.04
CA MET A 39 5.42 -9.09 -0.26
C MET A 39 4.63 -9.79 -1.38
N ARG A 40 3.50 -9.19 -1.78
CA ARG A 40 2.79 -9.57 -3.03
C ARG A 40 3.26 -8.75 -4.23
N GLY A 41 2.75 -9.02 -5.43
CA GLY A 41 3.18 -8.40 -6.68
C GLY A 41 3.09 -6.88 -6.70
N THR A 42 2.01 -6.30 -6.17
CA THR A 42 1.88 -4.83 -6.07
C THR A 42 2.98 -4.23 -5.19
N VAL A 43 3.30 -4.89 -4.08
CA VAL A 43 4.33 -4.45 -3.15
C VAL A 43 5.74 -4.69 -3.71
N ALA A 44 5.94 -5.74 -4.51
CA ALA A 44 7.21 -5.95 -5.23
C ALA A 44 7.54 -4.79 -6.18
N GLU A 45 6.54 -4.30 -6.92
CA GLU A 45 6.68 -3.12 -7.78
C GLU A 45 6.99 -1.86 -6.97
N PHE A 46 6.29 -1.66 -5.86
CA PHE A 46 6.57 -0.59 -4.90
C PHE A 46 8.03 -0.65 -4.40
N CYS A 47 8.47 -1.79 -3.86
CA CYS A 47 9.82 -1.97 -3.31
C CYS A 47 10.89 -1.70 -4.36
N LYS A 48 10.73 -2.22 -5.59
CA LYS A 48 11.64 -1.93 -6.69
C LYS A 48 11.72 -0.44 -7.00
N ASN A 49 10.59 0.27 -7.05
CA ASN A 49 10.60 1.73 -7.28
C ASN A 49 11.33 2.48 -6.17
N ILE A 50 11.12 2.08 -4.92
CA ILE A 50 11.70 2.71 -3.74
C ILE A 50 13.21 2.45 -3.62
N VAL A 51 13.65 1.22 -3.88
CA VAL A 51 15.07 0.86 -3.92
C VAL A 51 15.79 1.58 -5.06
N LEU A 52 15.18 1.65 -6.25
CA LEU A 52 15.75 2.42 -7.36
C LEU A 52 15.74 3.94 -7.13
N ALA A 53 14.82 4.44 -6.29
CA ALA A 53 14.80 5.84 -5.87
C ALA A 53 15.94 6.19 -4.88
N GLY A 54 16.62 5.17 -4.34
CA GLY A 54 17.76 5.36 -3.45
C GLY A 54 17.37 5.77 -2.05
N VAL A 55 16.36 5.10 -1.47
CA VAL A 55 16.10 5.24 -0.03
C VAL A 55 17.26 4.68 0.80
N GLY A 56 17.46 5.15 2.02
CA GLY A 56 18.56 4.68 2.87
C GLY A 56 18.43 3.20 3.21
N SER A 57 17.26 2.82 3.73
CA SER A 57 17.01 1.45 4.18
C SER A 57 15.58 0.99 3.90
N LEU A 58 15.42 -0.30 3.64
CA LEU A 58 14.14 -0.97 3.44
C LEU A 58 14.12 -2.27 4.27
N THR A 59 13.18 -2.39 5.21
CA THR A 59 12.97 -3.62 5.99
C THR A 59 11.70 -4.31 5.55
N LEU A 60 11.79 -5.61 5.25
CA LEU A 60 10.68 -6.43 4.78
C LEU A 60 10.19 -7.39 5.88
N VAL A 61 8.87 -7.53 6.02
CA VAL A 61 8.20 -8.46 6.94
C VAL A 61 7.19 -9.29 6.15
N ASP A 62 7.54 -10.55 5.88
CA ASP A 62 6.64 -11.53 5.28
C ASP A 62 7.21 -12.96 5.46
N ASP A 63 6.70 -13.67 6.47
CA ASP A 63 7.12 -15.03 6.79
C ASP A 63 6.42 -16.11 5.94
N ARG A 64 5.53 -15.71 5.02
CA ARG A 64 4.84 -16.68 4.16
C ARG A 64 5.83 -17.33 3.20
N THR A 65 5.51 -18.55 2.80
CA THR A 65 6.23 -19.28 1.76
C THR A 65 5.74 -18.91 0.37
N VAL A 66 6.53 -19.22 -0.65
CA VAL A 66 6.14 -19.05 -2.05
C VAL A 66 4.87 -19.83 -2.38
N THR A 67 3.96 -19.19 -3.12
CA THR A 67 2.77 -19.79 -3.72
C THR A 67 2.82 -19.64 -5.24
N GLU A 68 2.03 -20.41 -5.99
CA GLU A 68 1.92 -20.25 -7.44
C GLU A 68 1.47 -18.83 -7.83
N GLU A 69 0.55 -18.25 -7.07
CA GLU A 69 0.09 -16.87 -7.28
C GLU A 69 1.24 -15.85 -7.09
N ALA A 70 2.09 -16.07 -6.10
CA ALA A 70 3.25 -15.22 -5.86
C ALA A 70 4.23 -15.30 -7.03
N LEU A 71 4.52 -16.50 -7.54
CA LEU A 71 5.40 -16.68 -8.72
C LEU A 71 4.86 -15.96 -9.97
N PHE A 72 3.55 -15.89 -10.13
CA PHE A 72 2.93 -15.22 -11.27
C PHE A 72 3.00 -13.69 -11.21
N SER A 73 2.92 -13.13 -9.99
CA SER A 73 2.72 -11.69 -9.80
C SER A 73 3.94 -10.96 -9.21
N ASN A 74 4.87 -11.68 -8.58
CA ASN A 74 6.03 -11.12 -7.91
C ASN A 74 7.34 -11.52 -8.62
N PHE A 75 7.86 -10.60 -9.43
CA PHE A 75 9.09 -10.78 -10.22
C PHE A 75 10.38 -10.82 -9.38
N LEU A 76 10.32 -10.54 -8.08
CA LEU A 76 11.47 -10.64 -7.17
C LEU A 76 11.69 -12.07 -6.69
N ILE A 77 10.76 -12.99 -6.97
CA ILE A 77 10.92 -14.40 -6.64
C ILE A 77 11.63 -15.09 -7.81
N PRO A 78 12.77 -15.75 -7.59
CA PRO A 78 13.42 -16.53 -8.63
C PRO A 78 12.49 -17.67 -9.10
N PRO A 79 12.44 -17.98 -10.42
CA PRO A 79 11.50 -18.97 -10.93
C PRO A 79 11.91 -20.42 -10.62
N GLU A 80 13.18 -20.69 -10.32
CA GLU A 80 13.66 -22.05 -10.04
C GLU A 80 13.39 -22.49 -8.60
N GLU A 81 12.72 -23.63 -8.42
CA GLU A 81 12.28 -24.16 -7.12
C GLU A 81 13.39 -24.36 -6.10
N ASN A 82 14.56 -24.81 -6.55
CA ASN A 82 15.73 -24.98 -5.70
C ASN A 82 16.26 -23.66 -5.11
N LEU A 83 15.92 -22.51 -5.69
CA LEU A 83 16.34 -21.19 -5.20
C LEU A 83 15.39 -20.61 -4.16
N TYR A 84 14.11 -21.02 -4.17
CA TYR A 84 13.12 -20.53 -3.20
C TYR A 84 12.70 -21.53 -2.13
N SER A 85 13.01 -22.81 -2.30
CA SER A 85 12.66 -23.84 -1.30
C SER A 85 13.27 -23.52 0.07
N GLY A 86 12.41 -23.51 1.10
CA GLY A 86 12.81 -23.25 2.49
C GLY A 86 13.04 -21.79 2.87
N LYS A 87 12.84 -20.84 1.96
CA LYS A 87 12.93 -19.39 2.21
C LYS A 87 11.55 -18.74 2.30
N THR A 88 11.45 -17.66 3.07
CA THR A 88 10.24 -16.81 3.10
C THR A 88 10.19 -15.85 1.92
N LEU A 89 9.01 -15.30 1.63
CA LEU A 89 8.83 -14.27 0.61
C LEU A 89 9.72 -13.05 0.87
N ALA A 90 9.83 -12.61 2.13
CA ALA A 90 10.69 -11.49 2.48
C ALA A 90 12.18 -11.79 2.27
N GLU A 91 12.65 -12.99 2.63
CA GLU A 91 14.05 -13.41 2.40
C GLU A 91 14.40 -13.39 0.90
N LEU A 92 13.52 -13.94 0.06
CA LEU A 92 13.72 -13.97 -1.40
C LEU A 92 13.73 -12.58 -2.01
N CYS A 93 12.74 -11.75 -1.67
CA CYS A 93 12.64 -10.41 -2.21
C CYS A 93 13.80 -9.52 -1.72
N CYS A 94 14.26 -9.70 -0.48
CA CYS A 94 15.42 -9.00 0.06
C CYS A 94 16.69 -9.30 -0.74
N ASP A 95 16.94 -10.59 -1.03
CA ASP A 95 18.09 -11.01 -1.84
C ASP A 95 18.05 -10.35 -3.22
N SER A 96 16.92 -10.41 -3.93
CA SER A 96 16.79 -9.79 -5.25
C SER A 96 16.85 -8.26 -5.23
N LEU A 97 16.26 -7.59 -4.24
CA LEU A 97 16.25 -6.12 -4.17
C LEU A 97 17.66 -5.53 -3.94
N LYS A 98 18.56 -6.24 -3.26
CA LYS A 98 19.95 -5.81 -3.10
C LYS A 98 20.67 -5.65 -4.44
N ASP A 99 20.33 -6.49 -5.43
CA ASP A 99 20.91 -6.42 -6.77
C ASP A 99 20.41 -5.20 -7.57
N PHE A 100 19.21 -4.68 -7.26
CA PHE A 100 18.68 -3.49 -7.94
C PHE A 100 19.44 -2.22 -7.58
N ASN A 101 19.88 -2.09 -6.32
CA ASN A 101 20.65 -0.93 -5.88
C ASN A 101 21.52 -1.26 -4.66
N PRO A 102 22.82 -1.52 -4.85
CA PRO A 102 23.75 -1.82 -3.75
C PRO A 102 23.94 -0.70 -2.73
N MET A 103 23.46 0.53 -3.02
CA MET A 103 23.52 1.65 -2.09
C MET A 103 22.39 1.63 -1.04
N VAL A 104 21.36 0.79 -1.24
CA VAL A 104 20.21 0.69 -0.32
C VAL A 104 20.40 -0.50 0.61
N HIS A 105 20.25 -0.27 1.92
CA HIS A 105 20.28 -1.36 2.87
C HIS A 105 18.93 -2.08 2.93
N VAL A 106 18.87 -3.30 2.40
CA VAL A 106 17.65 -4.13 2.46
C VAL A 106 17.82 -5.24 3.51
N SER A 107 16.87 -5.33 4.44
CA SER A 107 16.85 -6.30 5.54
C SER A 107 15.49 -6.97 5.71
N VAL A 108 15.46 -8.06 6.48
CA VAL A 108 14.24 -8.82 6.80
C VAL A 108 14.08 -8.89 8.30
N GLU A 109 12.84 -8.74 8.76
CA GLU A 109 12.43 -9.03 10.13
C GLU A 109 11.36 -10.12 10.11
N LYS A 110 11.45 -11.07 11.06
CA LYS A 110 10.53 -12.20 11.17
C LYS A 110 9.39 -11.88 12.13
N GLY A 111 8.21 -12.40 11.85
CA GLY A 111 7.02 -12.23 12.67
C GLY A 111 5.88 -11.53 11.96
N ASP A 112 4.87 -11.18 12.74
CA ASP A 112 3.69 -10.44 12.31
C ASP A 112 3.71 -9.02 12.87
N LEU A 113 3.09 -8.07 12.17
CA LEU A 113 3.03 -6.67 12.63
C LEU A 113 2.44 -6.53 14.04
N SER A 114 1.48 -7.37 14.41
CA SER A 114 0.87 -7.36 15.74
C SER A 114 1.81 -7.84 16.86
N SER A 115 2.93 -8.47 16.52
CA SER A 115 3.91 -8.98 17.48
C SER A 115 5.00 -7.96 17.86
N PHE A 116 5.13 -6.86 17.10
CA PHE A 116 6.12 -5.83 17.36
C PHE A 116 5.59 -4.76 18.32
N ASP A 117 6.49 -4.21 19.14
CA ASP A 117 6.17 -3.10 20.03
C ASP A 117 6.31 -1.74 19.33
N VAL A 118 5.87 -0.68 20.02
CA VAL A 118 5.97 0.70 19.51
C VAL A 118 7.42 1.09 19.22
N GLY A 119 8.37 0.63 20.04
CA GLY A 119 9.79 0.94 19.88
C GLY A 119 10.42 0.34 18.63
N PHE A 120 9.89 -0.79 18.14
CA PHE A 120 10.24 -1.34 16.83
C PHE A 120 9.85 -0.37 15.73
N PHE A 121 8.60 0.10 15.76
CA PHE A 121 8.06 0.97 14.73
C PHE A 121 8.67 2.38 14.72
N ASP A 122 9.16 2.85 15.87
CA ASP A 122 9.83 4.14 16.00
C ASP A 122 11.10 4.27 15.13
N LYS A 123 11.61 3.17 14.58
CA LYS A 123 12.79 3.12 13.71
C LYS A 123 12.51 3.52 12.26
N PHE A 124 11.25 3.64 11.86
CA PHE A 124 10.84 3.82 10.46
C PHE A 124 10.19 5.19 10.25
N ASP A 125 10.49 5.80 9.11
CA ASP A 125 9.87 7.06 8.67
C ASP A 125 8.55 6.81 7.95
N VAL A 126 8.43 5.67 7.26
CA VAL A 126 7.22 5.24 6.54
C VAL A 126 7.00 3.76 6.75
N ILE A 127 5.74 3.38 6.98
CA ILE A 127 5.31 1.99 7.07
C ILE A 127 4.28 1.72 5.98
N VAL A 128 4.54 0.72 5.15
CA VAL A 128 3.65 0.28 4.08
C VAL A 128 3.15 -1.11 4.41
N VAL A 129 1.83 -1.26 4.41
CA VAL A 129 1.17 -2.50 4.79
C VAL A 129 0.32 -3.01 3.63
N SER A 130 0.43 -4.30 3.34
CA SER A 130 -0.42 -5.02 2.41
C SER A 130 -0.92 -6.31 3.07
N CYS A 131 -2.08 -6.79 2.63
CA CYS A 131 -2.66 -8.08 3.05
C CYS A 131 -2.97 -8.19 4.55
N CYS A 132 -3.23 -7.07 5.20
CA CYS A 132 -3.60 -7.00 6.60
C CYS A 132 -5.11 -6.86 6.77
N SER A 133 -5.65 -7.37 7.88
CA SER A 133 -7.02 -7.06 8.27
C SER A 133 -7.13 -5.61 8.74
N LEU A 134 -8.33 -5.03 8.67
CA LEU A 134 -8.64 -3.72 9.25
C LEU A 134 -8.23 -3.64 10.73
N ALA A 135 -8.39 -4.73 11.48
CA ALA A 135 -8.01 -4.80 12.88
C ALA A 135 -6.50 -4.65 13.11
N ALA A 136 -5.67 -5.19 12.22
CA ALA A 136 -4.21 -5.07 12.30
C ALA A 136 -3.72 -3.63 12.03
N LEU A 137 -4.44 -2.86 11.20
CA LEU A 137 -4.13 -1.45 10.93
C LEU A 137 -4.40 -0.51 12.12
N LYS A 138 -5.23 -0.94 13.08
CA LYS A 138 -5.52 -0.15 14.30
C LYS A 138 -4.33 -0.07 15.26
N LEU A 139 -3.32 -0.92 15.08
CA LEU A 139 -2.18 -1.04 15.99
C LEU A 139 -1.01 -0.10 15.64
N SER A 140 -1.08 0.67 14.55
CA SER A 140 0.11 1.32 13.96
C SER A 140 0.13 2.86 14.12
N ILE A 141 0.74 3.31 15.22
CA ILE A 141 1.70 4.45 15.39
C ILE A 141 1.25 5.87 15.05
N PHE A 142 1.17 6.69 16.11
CA PHE A 142 1.22 8.15 16.04
C PHE A 142 2.68 8.62 16.14
N LYS A 143 3.15 9.38 15.15
CA LYS A 143 4.29 10.29 15.31
C LYS A 143 3.94 11.67 14.78
N GLU A 144 4.07 12.67 15.63
CA GLU A 144 4.17 14.07 15.22
C GLU A 144 5.62 14.36 14.85
N THR A 145 5.87 14.73 13.58
CA THR A 145 7.16 15.32 13.18
C THR A 145 6.91 16.64 12.46
N ILE A 146 7.59 17.69 12.93
CA ILE A 146 7.38 19.09 12.55
C ILE A 146 8.17 19.43 11.28
N ASN A 147 7.47 19.69 10.18
CA ASN A 147 7.48 20.94 9.40
C ASN A 147 6.65 20.76 8.11
N CYS A 148 5.60 21.59 7.97
CA CYS A 148 4.43 21.46 7.07
C CYS A 148 3.34 20.50 7.61
N GLN A 149 2.24 21.06 8.13
CA GLN A 149 1.09 20.28 8.58
C GLN A 149 0.18 19.97 7.38
N LEU A 150 0.32 18.77 6.81
CA LEU A 150 -0.78 18.16 6.06
C LEU A 150 -1.62 17.34 7.04
N GLN A 151 -2.87 17.73 7.23
CA GLN A 151 -3.81 16.96 8.05
C GLN A 151 -4.42 15.85 7.20
N TYR A 152 -4.20 14.61 7.64
CA TYR A 152 -4.86 13.42 7.12
C TYR A 152 -5.71 12.83 8.25
N PRO A 153 -6.97 12.44 7.99
CA PRO A 153 -7.69 11.60 8.93
C PRO A 153 -6.97 10.26 9.03
N SER A 154 -7.06 9.62 10.19
CA SER A 154 -6.66 8.23 10.33
C SER A 154 -7.47 7.36 9.35
N PHE A 155 -6.91 6.19 9.01
CA PHE A 155 -7.62 5.24 8.16
C PHE A 155 -8.97 4.85 8.77
N GLU A 156 -9.02 4.65 10.11
CA GLU A 156 -10.26 4.33 10.83
C GLU A 156 -11.31 5.44 10.73
N GLU A 157 -10.91 6.71 10.89
CA GLU A 157 -11.83 7.85 10.72
C GLU A 157 -12.37 7.92 9.29
N ALA A 158 -11.50 7.79 8.28
CA ALA A 158 -11.88 7.91 6.88
C ALA A 158 -12.86 6.81 6.44
N VAL A 159 -12.65 5.57 6.86
CA VAL A 159 -13.54 4.44 6.49
C VAL A 159 -14.82 4.41 7.33
N SER A 160 -14.86 5.13 8.45
CA SER A 160 -16.03 5.27 9.32
C SER A 160 -16.95 6.42 8.91
N VAL A 161 -16.56 7.24 7.92
CA VAL A 161 -17.42 8.31 7.40
C VAL A 161 -18.75 7.72 6.92
N PRO A 162 -19.91 8.18 7.46
CA PRO A 162 -21.21 7.68 7.02
C PRO A 162 -21.38 7.87 5.51
N TRP A 163 -21.82 6.84 4.78
CA TRP A 163 -21.85 6.92 3.31
C TRP A 163 -22.73 8.05 2.76
N LYS A 164 -23.75 8.47 3.50
CA LYS A 164 -24.59 9.64 3.17
C LYS A 164 -23.85 10.98 3.23
N ALA A 165 -22.72 11.05 3.95
CA ALA A 165 -21.89 12.24 4.10
C ALA A 165 -20.75 12.28 3.07
N LEU A 166 -20.50 11.17 2.36
CA LEU A 166 -19.49 11.12 1.30
C LEU A 166 -19.92 11.96 0.08
N PRO A 167 -18.96 12.41 -0.74
CA PRO A 167 -19.26 13.12 -1.98
C PRO A 167 -20.24 12.36 -2.87
N ARG A 168 -21.16 13.09 -3.54
CA ARG A 168 -22.18 12.46 -4.43
C ARG A 168 -21.57 11.63 -5.57
N LYS A 169 -20.36 11.98 -6.01
CA LYS A 169 -19.62 11.29 -7.07
C LYS A 169 -18.49 10.45 -6.49
N MET A 170 -18.79 9.67 -5.46
CA MET A 170 -17.84 8.75 -4.86
C MET A 170 -17.60 7.53 -5.75
N SER A 171 -16.36 7.06 -5.80
CA SER A 171 -15.97 5.83 -6.50
C SER A 171 -16.78 4.64 -5.99
N LYS A 172 -17.36 3.88 -6.94
CA LYS A 172 -18.09 2.64 -6.63
C LYS A 172 -17.18 1.56 -6.03
N LEU A 173 -15.88 1.63 -6.34
CA LEU A 173 -14.87 0.73 -5.78
C LEU A 173 -14.73 0.91 -4.27
N PHE A 174 -14.86 2.14 -3.74
CA PHE A 174 -14.83 2.36 -2.30
C PHE A 174 -15.92 1.54 -1.60
N PHE A 175 -17.17 1.68 -2.03
CA PHE A 175 -18.29 0.96 -1.43
C PHE A 175 -18.17 -0.56 -1.62
N ALA A 176 -17.77 -1.01 -2.81
CA ALA A 176 -17.57 -2.44 -3.07
C ALA A 176 -16.52 -3.03 -2.12
N MET A 177 -15.37 -2.35 -1.93
CA MET A 177 -14.35 -2.80 -0.98
C MET A 177 -14.86 -2.80 0.46
N ARG A 178 -15.60 -1.77 0.89
CA ARG A 178 -16.18 -1.74 2.24
C ARG A 178 -17.15 -2.91 2.49
N VAL A 179 -17.93 -3.32 1.48
CA VAL A 179 -18.81 -4.48 1.58
C VAL A 179 -18.00 -5.78 1.72
N ILE A 180 -16.94 -5.95 0.92
CA ILE A 180 -16.07 -7.14 0.97
C ILE A 180 -15.37 -7.25 2.32
N GLU A 181 -14.75 -6.18 2.80
CA GLU A 181 -14.05 -6.19 4.09
C GLU A 181 -14.98 -6.48 5.26
N LYS A 182 -16.20 -5.90 5.27
CA LYS A 182 -17.20 -6.22 6.31
C LYS A 182 -17.70 -7.65 6.22
N PHE A 183 -17.76 -8.21 5.02
CA PHE A 183 -18.10 -9.62 4.83
C PHE A 183 -16.98 -10.51 5.36
N GLU A 184 -15.72 -10.18 5.08
CA GLU A 184 -14.55 -10.89 5.60
C GLU A 184 -14.54 -10.90 7.13
N GLU A 185 -14.80 -9.75 7.74
CA GLU A 185 -14.90 -9.63 9.20
C GLU A 185 -16.05 -10.47 9.78
N ALA A 186 -17.24 -10.40 9.17
CA ALA A 186 -18.43 -11.12 9.66
C ALA A 186 -18.29 -12.65 9.56
N GLU A 187 -17.61 -13.13 8.51
CA GLU A 187 -17.44 -14.57 8.23
C GLU A 187 -16.07 -15.11 8.69
N GLY A 188 -15.24 -14.29 9.33
CA GLY A 188 -13.90 -14.65 9.78
C GLY A 188 -12.96 -15.05 8.64
N ARG A 189 -13.12 -14.47 7.44
CA ARG A 189 -12.23 -14.71 6.30
C ARG A 189 -10.96 -13.87 6.43
N ASN A 190 -9.85 -14.41 5.92
CA ASN A 190 -8.64 -13.64 5.73
C ASN A 190 -8.83 -12.59 4.61
N PRO A 191 -8.09 -11.46 4.65
CA PRO A 191 -8.13 -10.47 3.58
C PRO A 191 -7.83 -11.08 2.20
N GLY A 192 -8.72 -10.84 1.24
CA GLY A 192 -8.62 -11.38 -0.13
C GLY A 192 -9.09 -12.82 -0.29
N ALA A 193 -9.62 -13.46 0.76
CA ALA A 193 -10.10 -14.85 0.71
C ALA A 193 -11.59 -14.99 0.34
N VAL A 194 -12.30 -13.89 0.08
CA VAL A 194 -13.67 -13.93 -0.46
C VAL A 194 -13.64 -14.43 -1.90
N SER A 195 -14.50 -15.38 -2.21
CA SER A 195 -14.58 -15.98 -3.54
C SER A 195 -15.99 -15.91 -4.11
N ILE A 196 -16.15 -16.39 -5.35
CA ILE A 196 -17.45 -16.42 -6.02
C ILE A 196 -18.52 -17.23 -5.28
N SER A 197 -18.14 -18.22 -4.45
CA SER A 197 -19.10 -18.97 -3.63
C SER A 197 -19.75 -18.11 -2.55
N ASP A 198 -19.08 -17.03 -2.14
CA ASP A 198 -19.53 -16.13 -1.10
C ASP A 198 -20.46 -15.02 -1.64
N LEU A 199 -20.55 -14.88 -2.97
CA LEU A 199 -21.32 -13.83 -3.62
C LEU A 199 -22.77 -13.69 -3.10
N PRO A 200 -23.54 -14.77 -2.84
CA PRO A 200 -24.90 -14.63 -2.29
C PRO A 200 -24.90 -13.93 -0.92
N GLY A 201 -23.94 -14.24 -0.05
CA GLY A 201 -23.77 -13.60 1.25
C GLY A 201 -23.30 -12.15 1.12
N VAL A 202 -22.36 -11.89 0.21
CA VAL A 202 -21.87 -10.54 -0.11
C VAL A 202 -23.01 -9.64 -0.62
N LEU A 203 -23.88 -10.14 -1.51
CA LEU A 203 -25.03 -9.37 -2.02
C LEU A 203 -26.09 -9.12 -0.94
N LYS A 204 -26.28 -10.06 -0.01
CA LYS A 204 -27.14 -9.87 1.16
C LYS A 204 -26.59 -8.74 2.05
N LEU A 205 -25.30 -8.79 2.39
CA LEU A 205 -24.67 -7.77 3.22
C LEU A 205 -24.65 -6.40 2.53
N LYS A 206 -24.44 -6.35 1.21
CA LYS A 206 -24.54 -5.12 0.40
C LYS A 206 -25.88 -4.42 0.65
N LYS A 207 -26.98 -5.17 0.63
CA LYS A 207 -28.32 -4.62 0.84
C LYS A 207 -28.49 -4.07 2.26
N GLU A 208 -28.09 -4.85 3.25
CA GLU A 208 -28.13 -4.42 4.66
C GLU A 208 -27.34 -3.12 4.89
N LEU A 209 -26.14 -3.00 4.32
CA LEU A 209 -25.32 -1.80 4.42
C LEU A 209 -25.92 -0.61 3.65
N CYS A 210 -26.50 -0.84 2.47
CA CYS A 210 -27.22 0.21 1.74
C CYS A 210 -28.40 0.76 2.56
N ASP A 211 -29.17 -0.12 3.21
CA ASP A 211 -30.29 0.26 4.06
C ASP A 211 -29.82 1.07 5.29
N VAL A 212 -28.82 0.56 6.02
CA VAL A 212 -28.25 1.22 7.21
C VAL A 212 -27.69 2.60 6.90
N HIS A 213 -26.98 2.74 5.77
CA HIS A 213 -26.37 4.00 5.38
C HIS A 213 -27.27 4.89 4.51
N SER A 214 -28.50 4.46 4.20
CA SER A 214 -29.44 5.16 3.31
C SER A 214 -28.84 5.48 1.93
N LEU A 215 -28.09 4.54 1.36
CA LEU A 215 -27.46 4.63 0.05
C LEU A 215 -28.25 3.81 -0.99
N CYS A 216 -28.47 4.35 -2.18
CA CYS A 216 -29.10 3.57 -3.24
C CYS A 216 -28.17 2.45 -3.73
N GLU A 217 -28.67 1.20 -3.81
CA GLU A 217 -27.91 0.02 -4.25
C GLU A 217 -27.22 0.18 -5.62
N SER A 218 -27.68 1.09 -6.48
CA SER A 218 -27.05 1.39 -7.78
C SER A 218 -25.62 1.97 -7.68
N HIS A 219 -25.23 2.47 -6.50
CA HIS A 219 -23.87 2.88 -6.20
C HIS A 219 -22.92 1.69 -6.01
N ILE A 220 -23.45 0.49 -5.79
CA ILE A 220 -22.70 -0.75 -5.64
C ILE A 220 -23.25 -1.81 -6.61
N PRO A 221 -22.88 -1.74 -7.91
CA PRO A 221 -23.39 -2.67 -8.90
C PRO A 221 -23.03 -4.11 -8.57
N ASP A 222 -23.98 -5.04 -8.67
CA ASP A 222 -23.75 -6.47 -8.45
C ASP A 222 -22.68 -7.03 -9.39
N THR A 223 -22.58 -6.48 -10.60
CA THR A 223 -21.53 -6.82 -11.58
C THR A 223 -20.14 -6.45 -11.07
N LEU A 224 -20.00 -5.36 -10.33
CA LEU A 224 -18.75 -4.95 -9.71
C LEU A 224 -18.37 -5.92 -8.59
N LEU A 225 -19.30 -6.22 -7.67
CA LEU A 225 -19.05 -7.17 -6.58
C LEU A 225 -18.72 -8.57 -7.10
N ARG A 226 -19.50 -9.07 -8.07
CA ARG A 226 -19.21 -10.34 -8.75
C ARG A 226 -17.78 -10.35 -9.29
N ARG A 227 -17.36 -9.27 -9.96
CA ARG A 227 -16.02 -9.20 -10.54
C ARG A 227 -14.91 -9.23 -9.48
N VAL A 228 -15.09 -8.48 -8.38
CA VAL A 228 -14.14 -8.43 -7.28
C VAL A 228 -13.98 -9.80 -6.61
N VAL A 229 -15.05 -10.59 -6.48
CA VAL A 229 -14.99 -11.92 -5.85
C VAL A 229 -14.66 -13.07 -6.81
N THR A 230 -14.80 -12.86 -8.12
CA THR A 230 -14.49 -13.90 -9.12
C THR A 230 -12.98 -14.09 -9.31
N ASN A 231 -12.20 -13.01 -9.24
CA ASN A 231 -10.77 -13.08 -9.48
C ASN A 231 -10.00 -12.29 -8.43
N THR A 232 -9.42 -13.01 -7.48
CA THR A 232 -8.59 -12.48 -6.41
C THR A 232 -7.10 -12.50 -6.75
N SER A 233 -6.74 -12.94 -7.96
CA SER A 233 -5.36 -13.00 -8.40
C SER A 233 -4.80 -11.61 -8.72
N GLU A 234 -3.53 -11.42 -8.38
CA GLU A 234 -2.81 -10.21 -8.74
C GLU A 234 -2.36 -10.22 -10.21
N PHE A 235 -2.78 -9.19 -10.94
CA PHE A 235 -2.39 -8.99 -12.34
C PHE A 235 -1.14 -8.09 -12.39
N PRO A 236 -0.02 -8.53 -13.02
CA PRO A 236 1.21 -7.73 -13.08
C PRO A 236 1.01 -6.30 -13.60
N PRO A 237 0.19 -6.03 -14.64
CA PRO A 237 -0.07 -4.66 -15.08
C PRO A 237 -0.74 -3.78 -14.01
N VAL A 238 -1.65 -4.35 -13.21
CA VAL A 238 -2.31 -3.63 -12.12
C VAL A 238 -1.32 -3.38 -10.98
N CYS A 239 -0.50 -4.37 -10.66
CA CYS A 239 0.58 -4.27 -9.68
C CYS A 239 1.54 -3.13 -10.03
N ALA A 240 1.95 -3.03 -11.30
CA ALA A 240 2.84 -1.98 -11.78
C ALA A 240 2.22 -0.59 -11.67
N VAL A 241 0.93 -0.43 -12.01
CA VAL A 241 0.22 0.85 -11.89
C VAL A 241 0.08 1.26 -10.42
N VAL A 242 -0.47 0.39 -9.58
CA VAL A 242 -0.74 0.70 -8.17
C VAL A 242 0.56 0.84 -7.37
N GLY A 243 1.51 -0.06 -7.55
CA GLY A 243 2.82 -0.02 -6.91
C GLY A 243 3.67 1.18 -7.36
N GLY A 244 3.52 1.60 -8.63
CA GLY A 244 4.10 2.84 -9.16
C GLY A 244 3.57 4.09 -8.46
N ILE A 245 2.24 4.20 -8.35
CA ILE A 245 1.59 5.33 -7.69
C ILE A 245 1.93 5.37 -6.20
N LEU A 246 1.84 4.22 -5.51
CA LEU A 246 2.22 4.13 -4.10
C LEU A 246 3.70 4.52 -3.87
N GLY A 247 4.60 4.04 -4.74
CA GLY A 247 6.03 4.38 -4.65
C GLY A 247 6.26 5.88 -4.82
N GLN A 248 5.56 6.50 -5.77
CA GLN A 248 5.64 7.93 -6.00
C GLN A 248 5.09 8.75 -4.82
N GLU A 249 4.01 8.32 -4.17
CA GLU A 249 3.46 8.99 -2.99
C GLU A 249 4.40 8.91 -1.78
N VAL A 250 5.04 7.77 -1.55
CA VAL A 250 6.05 7.62 -0.49
C VAL A 250 7.30 8.47 -0.79
N ILE A 251 7.74 8.54 -2.05
CA ILE A 251 8.85 9.42 -2.43
C ILE A 251 8.49 10.89 -2.16
N LYS A 252 7.26 11.32 -2.50
CA LYS A 252 6.81 12.69 -2.24
C LYS A 252 6.75 13.00 -0.75
N SER A 253 6.27 12.06 0.07
CA SER A 253 6.12 12.29 1.52
C SER A 253 7.48 12.45 2.20
N ILE A 254 8.45 11.58 1.88
CA ILE A 254 9.83 11.67 2.41
C ILE A 254 10.56 12.90 1.86
N SER A 255 10.43 13.15 0.55
CA SER A 255 11.13 14.27 -0.08
C SER A 255 10.50 15.62 0.26
N GLY A 256 9.27 15.69 0.75
CA GLY A 256 8.55 16.95 0.95
C GLY A 256 8.40 17.75 -0.36
N LYS A 257 8.26 17.05 -1.49
CA LYS A 257 8.11 17.65 -2.82
C LYS A 257 6.76 17.27 -3.42
N ARG A 258 6.09 18.28 -3.99
CA ARG A 258 4.76 18.19 -4.63
C ARG A 258 3.65 17.84 -3.62
N ASP A 259 2.43 18.00 -4.07
CA ASP A 259 1.26 17.64 -3.27
C ASP A 259 1.07 16.13 -3.24
N LEU A 260 0.72 15.65 -2.05
CA LEU A 260 0.33 14.28 -1.80
C LEU A 260 -1.13 14.07 -2.17
N LEU A 261 -1.43 12.85 -2.58
CA LEU A 261 -2.78 12.35 -2.75
C LEU A 261 -3.51 12.40 -1.40
N LYS A 262 -4.74 12.88 -1.41
CA LYS A 262 -5.65 12.89 -0.26
C LYS A 262 -6.89 12.11 -0.62
N ASN A 263 -7.23 11.03 0.06
CA ASN A 263 -6.38 10.10 0.82
C ASN A 263 -6.57 8.64 0.34
N PHE A 264 -7.45 8.42 -0.64
CA PHE A 264 -7.62 7.13 -1.32
C PHE A 264 -7.31 7.23 -2.81
N PHE A 265 -6.69 6.18 -3.33
CA PHE A 265 -6.52 5.96 -4.76
C PHE A 265 -7.22 4.66 -5.17
N PHE A 266 -8.05 4.73 -6.20
CA PHE A 266 -8.75 3.58 -6.77
C PHE A 266 -8.36 3.41 -8.22
N PHE A 267 -8.05 2.18 -8.64
CA PHE A 267 -7.78 1.87 -10.04
C PHE A 267 -8.67 0.71 -10.52
N ASP A 268 -9.35 0.90 -11.64
CA ASP A 268 -10.11 -0.14 -12.33
C ASP A 268 -9.46 -0.45 -13.68
N ALA A 269 -8.89 -1.65 -13.81
CA ALA A 269 -8.21 -2.07 -15.03
C ALA A 269 -9.14 -2.21 -16.24
N LEU A 270 -10.45 -2.39 -16.05
CA LEU A 270 -11.37 -2.60 -17.15
C LEU A 270 -11.79 -1.32 -17.86
N ASP A 271 -11.84 -0.20 -17.15
CA ASP A 271 -12.09 1.11 -17.76
C ASP A 271 -10.84 2.01 -17.78
N GLY A 272 -9.73 1.54 -17.21
CA GLY A 272 -8.44 2.20 -17.19
C GLY A 272 -8.39 3.45 -16.31
N LYS A 273 -9.36 3.65 -15.41
CA LYS A 273 -9.43 4.88 -14.61
C LYS A 273 -8.73 4.73 -13.27
N GLY A 274 -7.88 5.70 -12.97
CA GLY A 274 -7.41 6.03 -11.62
C GLY A 274 -8.24 7.17 -11.04
N ILE A 275 -8.82 6.98 -9.86
CA ILE A 275 -9.66 7.96 -9.16
C ILE A 275 -9.03 8.26 -7.80
N ILE A 276 -8.88 9.54 -7.50
CA ILE A 276 -8.44 10.04 -6.20
C ILE A 276 -9.67 10.50 -5.42
N GLU A 277 -9.79 10.08 -4.17
CA GLU A 277 -10.91 10.46 -3.31
C GLU A 277 -10.37 11.01 -1.99
N ASP A 278 -10.76 12.25 -1.68
CA ASP A 278 -10.45 12.93 -0.42
C ASP A 278 -11.57 12.66 0.59
N ILE A 279 -11.35 11.64 1.44
CA ILE A 279 -12.31 11.15 2.41
C ILE A 279 -11.90 11.61 3.80
N ALA A 280 -12.61 12.61 4.32
CA ALA A 280 -12.47 13.12 5.68
C ALA A 280 -13.84 13.36 6.32
N SER A 281 -13.90 13.27 7.65
CA SER A 281 -15.11 13.51 8.44
C SER A 281 -15.56 14.98 8.42
N GLU A 282 -14.62 15.91 8.25
CA GLU A 282 -14.87 17.33 8.04
C GLU A 282 -14.39 17.77 6.65
N PRO A 283 -15.16 18.58 5.90
CA PRO A 283 -14.64 19.19 4.68
C PRO A 283 -13.46 20.08 5.07
N ASN A 284 -12.27 19.80 4.53
CA ASN A 284 -11.10 20.67 4.66
C ASN A 284 -11.49 22.09 4.20
N THR A 285 -11.82 22.97 5.14
CA THR A 285 -12.00 24.40 4.88
C THR A 285 -10.62 25.04 4.77
N GLY A 286 -9.90 24.71 3.70
CA GLY A 286 -8.61 25.28 3.36
C GLY A 286 -8.59 25.66 1.89
N ARG A 287 -8.95 26.92 1.62
CA ARG A 287 -8.60 27.61 0.37
C ARG A 287 -7.14 28.05 0.42
#